data_AF-A0AA36JFY1-F1
#
_entry.id   AF-A0AA36JFY1-F1
#
_cell.length_a   1.000
_cell.length_b   1.000
_cell.length_c   1.000
_cell.angle_alpha   90.00
_cell.angle_beta   90.00
_cell.angle_gamma   90.00
#
_symmetry.space_group_name_H-M   'P 1'
#
loop_
_entity.id
_entity.type
_entity.pdbx_description
1 polymer ?
#
loop_
_entity_poly.entity_id
_entity_poly.type
_entity_poly.pdbx_seq_one_letter_code
_entity_poly.pdbx_strand_id
1 'polypeptide(L)'
;MPTLGDVCGLLRSCRSCGSGGVWMPDVQRLSHFSGSCLAAVAVDYPLKSMASQGLIKSASQISSLALLMNVLVIIPTGLAARITTEGDELGLDGFMVGCRFAVALPMVNTRIMAAPQLLASALAISRRCNPFFVFREICVATSLIALSSFLETCISSQIEAHFESAEAGSMLTAFRRLLRGVCDGEVLLDSQMRIQGEPQCLKHMLMISTALHGKSFENFLGEDEKRNFAQLIASSGDESKEASLPLCVRACLRGANDVKVRVDMFHVQVPQYWGAGDRYHLVALREDSETQVPDAIPTELPDFSRKRGPSSRSHGSNHSQASASSGGLPSGDQLAGLLSEGLGHPAAPALREVPWGL
;
A
#
# COMPACT_ATOMS: atom_id res chain seq x y z
N MET A 1 18.15 -14.17 -3.12
CA MET A 1 17.90 -15.49 -3.73
C MET A 1 18.74 -16.52 -3.01
N PRO A 2 18.17 -17.62 -2.51
CA PRO A 2 18.98 -18.69 -1.93
C PRO A 2 19.84 -19.32 -3.02
N THR A 3 21.10 -19.56 -2.72
CA THR A 3 22.03 -20.25 -3.62
C THR A 3 21.78 -21.76 -3.54
N LEU A 4 22.19 -22.51 -4.57
CA LEU A 4 22.11 -23.98 -4.56
C LEU A 4 22.80 -24.59 -3.31
N GLY A 5 23.76 -23.86 -2.72
CA GLY A 5 24.45 -24.20 -1.47
C GLY A 5 23.55 -24.17 -0.23
N ASP A 6 22.56 -23.29 -0.16
CA ASP A 6 21.67 -23.15 1.00
C ASP A 6 20.70 -24.35 1.11
N VAL A 7 20.25 -24.85 -0.05
CA VAL A 7 19.44 -26.07 -0.16
C VAL A 7 20.25 -27.31 0.22
N CYS A 8 21.53 -27.35 -0.18
CA CYS A 8 22.44 -28.44 0.21
C CYS A 8 22.79 -28.39 1.71
N GLY A 9 22.82 -27.20 2.32
CA GLY A 9 23.05 -26.99 3.75
C GLY A 9 21.93 -27.53 4.63
N LEU A 10 20.67 -27.33 4.23
CA LEU A 10 19.49 -27.89 4.92
C LEU A 10 19.45 -29.42 4.89
N LEU A 11 19.87 -30.04 3.78
CA LEU A 11 20.01 -31.50 3.68
C LEU A 11 21.16 -32.05 4.55
N ARG A 12 22.20 -31.26 4.82
CA ARG A 12 23.27 -31.62 5.77
C ARG A 12 22.84 -31.43 7.23
N SER A 13 22.04 -30.41 7.54
CA SER A 13 21.57 -30.14 8.91
C SER A 13 20.68 -31.28 9.46
N CYS A 14 19.89 -31.93 8.61
CA CYS A 14 19.13 -33.13 9.00
C CYS A 14 20.01 -34.38 9.28
N ARG A 15 21.31 -34.39 8.93
CA ARG A 15 22.22 -35.51 9.25
C ARG A 15 22.82 -35.44 10.66
N SER A 16 22.69 -34.32 11.39
CA SER A 16 23.45 -34.10 12.63
C SER A 16 22.79 -34.63 13.92
N CYS A 17 21.67 -35.37 13.86
CA CYS A 17 21.01 -35.93 15.06
C CYS A 17 21.29 -37.44 15.31
N GLY A 18 22.35 -38.01 14.74
CA GLY A 18 22.75 -39.39 15.02
C GLY A 18 24.18 -39.47 15.54
N SER A 19 24.34 -39.66 16.85
CA SER A 19 25.65 -39.89 17.45
C SER A 19 26.17 -41.29 17.15
N GLY A 20 27.42 -41.38 16.69
CA GLY A 20 28.31 -42.51 16.93
C GLY A 20 28.08 -43.76 16.07
N GLY A 21 28.85 -43.91 14.99
CA GLY A 21 28.97 -45.19 14.29
C GLY A 21 29.67 -45.07 12.95
N VAL A 22 30.72 -45.86 12.78
CA VAL A 22 31.68 -45.96 11.67
C VAL A 22 31.05 -45.90 10.26
N TRP A 23 31.73 -45.17 9.37
CA TRP A 23 31.33 -44.90 8.00
C TRP A 23 31.54 -46.09 7.05
N MET A 24 30.44 -46.59 6.50
CA MET A 24 30.35 -47.12 5.13
C MET A 24 28.95 -46.76 4.61
N PRO A 25 28.79 -46.22 3.38
CA PRO A 25 27.50 -45.73 2.92
C PRO A 25 26.68 -46.89 2.35
N ASP A 26 25.81 -47.49 3.18
CA ASP A 26 24.71 -48.32 2.69
C ASP A 26 23.67 -47.45 1.98
N VAL A 27 23.69 -47.52 0.65
CA VAL A 27 22.68 -46.91 -0.25
C VAL A 27 21.26 -47.40 0.07
N GLN A 28 21.12 -48.54 0.76
CA GLN A 28 19.83 -49.11 1.19
C GLN A 28 19.15 -48.39 2.37
N ARG A 29 19.81 -47.50 3.12
CA ARG A 29 19.11 -46.73 4.19
C ARG A 29 18.41 -45.46 3.70
N LEU A 30 18.68 -45.02 2.46
CA LEU A 30 17.98 -43.88 1.84
C LEU A 30 16.60 -44.28 1.27
N SER A 31 16.33 -45.57 1.04
CA SER A 31 15.02 -46.05 0.54
C SER A 31 13.91 -46.05 1.59
N HIS A 32 14.25 -45.92 2.88
CA HIS A 32 13.27 -45.75 3.97
C HIS A 32 12.92 -44.29 4.27
N PHE A 33 13.51 -43.33 3.53
CA PHE A 33 13.06 -41.95 3.61
C PHE A 33 11.73 -41.83 2.86
N SER A 34 10.63 -42.00 3.60
CA SER A 34 9.27 -41.89 3.10
C SER A 34 9.12 -40.63 2.24
N GLY A 35 8.75 -40.78 0.97
CA GLY A 35 8.51 -39.66 0.04
C GLY A 35 7.53 -38.62 0.60
N SER A 36 6.69 -39.01 1.56
CA SER A 36 5.81 -38.14 2.33
C SER A 36 6.55 -37.06 3.14
N CYS A 37 7.73 -37.37 3.68
CA CYS A 37 8.53 -36.42 4.47
C CYS A 37 9.18 -35.35 3.58
N LEU A 38 9.71 -35.73 2.41
CA LEU A 38 10.27 -34.79 1.44
C LEU A 38 9.20 -33.88 0.82
N ALA A 39 8.01 -34.43 0.53
CA ALA A 39 6.87 -33.64 0.07
C ALA A 39 6.39 -32.63 1.13
N ALA A 40 6.31 -33.04 2.40
CA ALA A 40 5.93 -32.15 3.49
C ALA A 40 6.92 -30.98 3.66
N VAL A 41 8.22 -31.25 3.61
CA VAL A 41 9.27 -30.22 3.72
C VAL A 41 9.28 -29.29 2.50
N ALA A 42 9.06 -29.83 1.30
CA ALA A 42 9.01 -29.05 0.07
C ALA A 42 7.80 -28.11 -0.03
N VAL A 43 6.69 -28.43 0.65
CA VAL A 43 5.48 -27.59 0.70
C VAL A 43 5.56 -26.55 1.83
N ASP A 44 6.11 -26.93 2.99
CA ASP A 44 6.12 -26.07 4.19
C ASP A 44 7.08 -24.87 4.06
N TYR A 45 8.21 -25.05 3.37
CA TYR A 45 9.20 -23.97 3.16
C TYR A 45 8.67 -22.79 2.31
N PRO A 46 8.11 -23.00 1.09
CA PRO A 46 7.57 -21.89 0.30
C PRO A 46 6.37 -21.22 0.98
N LEU A 47 5.50 -21.97 1.67
CA LEU A 47 4.38 -21.39 2.44
C LEU A 47 4.86 -20.47 3.56
N LYS A 48 5.89 -20.89 4.33
CA LYS A 48 6.49 -20.06 5.38
C LYS A 48 7.20 -18.83 4.80
N SER A 49 7.88 -18.99 3.67
CA SER A 49 8.49 -17.87 2.95
C SER A 49 7.44 -16.85 2.49
N MET A 50 6.34 -17.29 1.89
CA MET A 50 5.25 -16.41 1.45
C MET A 50 4.54 -15.75 2.64
N ALA A 51 4.33 -16.46 3.75
CA ALA A 51 3.77 -15.90 4.97
C ALA A 51 4.69 -14.81 5.57
N SER A 52 6.02 -15.04 5.60
CA SER A 52 6.99 -14.08 6.12
C SER A 52 7.09 -12.79 5.30
N GLN A 53 6.74 -12.84 4.02
CA GLN A 53 6.72 -11.68 3.12
C GLN A 53 5.40 -10.89 3.18
N GLY A 54 4.46 -11.29 4.05
CA GLY A 54 3.14 -10.64 4.15
C GLY A 54 2.23 -10.92 2.94
N LEU A 55 2.63 -11.84 2.05
CA LEU A 55 1.90 -12.27 0.87
C LEU A 55 0.70 -13.16 1.22
N ILE A 56 0.52 -13.59 2.45
CA ILE A 56 -0.70 -14.29 2.85
C ILE A 56 -1.17 -13.71 4.17
N LYS A 57 -2.23 -12.89 4.11
CA LYS A 57 -2.73 -12.12 5.26
C LYS A 57 -3.64 -12.94 6.18
N SER A 58 -4.22 -14.03 5.70
CA SER A 58 -5.07 -14.91 6.52
C SER A 58 -4.52 -16.33 6.61
N ALA A 59 -4.55 -16.88 7.83
CA ALA A 59 -4.25 -18.29 8.06
C ALA A 59 -5.14 -19.23 7.22
N SER A 60 -6.34 -18.79 6.83
CA SER A 60 -7.25 -19.55 5.97
C SER A 60 -6.73 -19.70 4.54
N GLN A 61 -6.04 -18.70 3.98
CA GLN A 61 -5.43 -18.80 2.65
C GLN A 61 -4.21 -19.71 2.65
N ILE A 62 -3.38 -19.66 3.71
CA ILE A 62 -2.25 -20.59 3.90
C ILE A 62 -2.77 -22.01 3.98
N SER A 63 -3.83 -22.25 4.77
CA SER A 63 -4.44 -23.56 4.92
C SER A 63 -5.06 -24.06 3.61
N SER A 64 -5.69 -23.19 2.81
CA SER A 64 -6.29 -23.57 1.53
C SER A 64 -5.22 -23.90 0.46
N LEU A 65 -4.14 -23.11 0.39
CA LEU A 65 -3.02 -23.38 -0.52
C LEU A 65 -2.25 -24.63 -0.10
N ALA A 66 -1.99 -24.81 1.19
CA ALA A 66 -1.37 -26.02 1.72
C ALA A 66 -2.23 -27.25 1.42
N LEU A 67 -3.54 -27.16 1.59
CA LEU A 67 -4.47 -28.26 1.31
C LEU A 67 -4.56 -28.54 -0.18
N LEU A 68 -4.57 -27.51 -1.04
CA LEU A 68 -4.54 -27.65 -2.50
C LEU A 68 -3.23 -28.31 -2.98
N MET A 69 -2.09 -27.88 -2.44
CA MET A 69 -0.77 -28.46 -2.72
C MET A 69 -0.68 -29.90 -2.22
N ASN A 70 -1.16 -30.19 -1.02
CA ASN A 70 -1.20 -31.55 -0.49
C ASN A 70 -2.14 -32.45 -1.31
N VAL A 71 -3.30 -31.95 -1.72
CA VAL A 71 -4.26 -32.70 -2.56
C VAL A 71 -3.71 -32.94 -3.97
N LEU A 72 -3.10 -31.94 -4.61
CA LEU A 72 -2.56 -32.06 -5.97
C LEU A 72 -1.26 -32.86 -6.04
N VAL A 73 -0.44 -32.86 -4.98
CA VAL A 73 0.87 -33.51 -5.00
C VAL A 73 0.81 -34.87 -4.34
N ILE A 74 0.29 -34.93 -3.11
CA ILE A 74 0.36 -36.13 -2.25
C ILE A 74 -0.64 -37.18 -2.69
N ILE A 75 -1.85 -36.80 -3.15
CA ILE A 75 -2.84 -37.78 -3.57
C ILE A 75 -2.40 -38.49 -4.85
N PRO A 76 -1.94 -37.82 -5.93
CA PRO A 76 -1.50 -38.52 -7.13
C PRO A 76 -0.24 -39.36 -6.91
N THR A 77 0.73 -38.87 -6.12
CA THR A 77 1.94 -39.68 -5.80
C THR A 77 1.62 -40.85 -4.87
N GLY A 78 0.77 -40.65 -3.86
CA GLY A 78 0.36 -41.70 -2.93
C GLY A 78 -0.56 -42.75 -3.55
N LEU A 79 -1.47 -42.35 -4.44
CA LEU A 79 -2.35 -43.26 -5.17
C LEU A 79 -1.56 -44.08 -6.20
N ALA A 80 -0.60 -43.46 -6.89
CA ALA A 80 0.31 -44.16 -7.80
C ALA A 80 1.18 -45.19 -7.05
N ALA A 81 1.66 -44.85 -5.85
CA ALA A 81 2.44 -45.76 -5.00
C ALA A 81 1.62 -46.93 -4.43
N ARG A 82 0.31 -46.75 -4.19
CA ARG A 82 -0.55 -47.82 -3.63
C ARG A 82 -1.08 -48.81 -4.66
N ILE A 83 -1.23 -48.41 -5.93
CA ILE A 83 -1.80 -49.28 -6.97
C ILE A 83 -0.77 -50.31 -7.49
N THR A 84 0.50 -50.21 -7.09
CA THR A 84 1.58 -51.01 -7.68
C THR A 84 2.50 -51.58 -6.60
N THR A 85 2.12 -52.74 -6.04
CA THR A 85 2.82 -53.39 -4.91
C THR A 85 3.86 -54.45 -5.32
N GLU A 86 4.44 -54.40 -6.53
CA GLU A 86 5.51 -55.33 -6.92
C GLU A 86 6.64 -54.63 -7.71
N GLY A 87 7.83 -54.47 -7.08
CA GLY A 87 9.11 -54.23 -7.76
C GLY A 87 9.83 -52.89 -7.47
N ASP A 88 11.14 -52.97 -7.21
CA ASP A 88 12.08 -51.86 -6.89
C ASP A 88 12.14 -50.69 -7.91
N GLU A 89 11.62 -50.86 -9.13
CA GLU A 89 11.63 -49.81 -10.16
C GLU A 89 10.68 -48.63 -9.84
N LEU A 90 9.76 -48.80 -8.89
CA LEU A 90 8.69 -47.85 -8.62
C LEU A 90 9.06 -46.68 -7.71
N GLY A 91 10.05 -46.88 -6.83
CA GLY A 91 10.59 -45.81 -5.99
C GLY A 91 11.26 -44.71 -6.82
N LEU A 92 11.90 -45.08 -7.93
CA LEU A 92 12.61 -44.16 -8.82
C LEU A 92 11.63 -43.22 -9.55
N ASP A 93 10.49 -43.74 -10.02
CA ASP A 93 9.47 -42.96 -10.72
C ASP A 93 8.81 -41.93 -9.79
N GLY A 94 8.48 -42.33 -8.55
CA GLY A 94 7.95 -41.42 -7.54
C GLY A 94 8.95 -40.32 -7.16
N PHE A 95 10.22 -40.68 -7.00
CA PHE A 95 11.31 -39.74 -6.73
C PHE A 95 11.48 -38.73 -7.88
N MET A 96 11.48 -39.19 -9.13
CA MET A 96 11.61 -38.32 -10.31
C MET A 96 10.46 -37.33 -10.44
N VAL A 97 9.21 -37.76 -10.17
CA VAL A 97 8.04 -36.86 -10.12
C VAL A 97 8.20 -35.82 -9.01
N GLY A 98 8.66 -36.23 -7.82
CA GLY A 98 8.95 -35.32 -6.71
C GLY A 98 10.04 -34.30 -7.05
N CYS A 99 11.13 -34.72 -7.69
CA CYS A 99 12.19 -33.82 -8.16
C CYS A 99 11.68 -32.82 -9.21
N ARG A 100 10.85 -33.27 -10.17
CA ARG A 100 10.24 -32.37 -11.15
C ARG A 100 9.35 -31.33 -10.49
N PHE A 101 8.62 -31.71 -9.44
CA PHE A 101 7.82 -30.78 -8.66
C PHE A 101 8.68 -29.76 -7.90
N ALA A 102 9.74 -30.24 -7.23
CA ALA A 102 10.65 -29.40 -6.48
C ALA A 102 11.39 -28.38 -7.37
N VAL A 103 11.75 -28.76 -8.60
CA VAL A 103 12.36 -27.85 -9.59
C VAL A 103 11.33 -26.89 -10.19
N ALA A 104 10.06 -27.29 -10.29
CA ALA A 104 8.98 -26.46 -10.79
C ALA A 104 8.62 -25.32 -9.84
N LEU A 105 8.55 -25.60 -8.54
CA LEU A 105 8.13 -24.64 -7.51
C LEU A 105 8.86 -23.28 -7.51
N PRO A 106 10.21 -23.20 -7.59
CA PRO A 106 10.91 -21.93 -7.55
C PRO A 106 10.81 -21.14 -8.87
N MET A 107 10.39 -21.77 -9.96
CA MET A 107 10.27 -21.12 -11.27
C MET A 107 8.84 -20.65 -11.50
N VAL A 108 8.52 -19.47 -10.96
CA VAL A 108 7.17 -18.86 -11.07
C VAL A 108 6.80 -18.51 -12.52
N ASN A 109 7.79 -18.32 -13.41
CA ASN A 109 7.53 -17.98 -14.80
C ASN A 109 7.15 -19.23 -15.62
N THR A 110 5.87 -19.40 -15.89
CA THR A 110 5.31 -20.53 -16.66
C THR A 110 5.97 -20.71 -18.02
N ARG A 111 6.37 -19.62 -18.69
CA ARG A 111 7.00 -19.69 -20.03
C ARG A 111 8.36 -20.34 -19.99
N ILE A 112 9.16 -20.04 -18.96
CA ILE A 112 10.48 -20.63 -18.77
C ILE A 112 10.35 -22.09 -18.31
N MET A 113 9.30 -22.39 -17.54
CA MET A 113 9.04 -23.71 -16.97
C MET A 113 8.47 -24.74 -17.95
N ALA A 114 7.64 -24.30 -18.92
CA ALA A 114 6.91 -25.19 -19.80
C ALA A 114 7.86 -26.03 -20.68
N ALA A 115 8.90 -25.41 -21.25
CA ALA A 115 9.83 -26.10 -22.15
C ALA A 115 10.62 -27.23 -21.45
N PRO A 116 11.27 -27.03 -20.29
CA PRO A 116 11.93 -28.10 -19.55
C PRO A 116 11.00 -29.24 -19.12
N GLN A 117 9.75 -28.94 -18.72
CA GLN A 117 8.78 -29.96 -18.32
C GLN A 117 8.32 -30.81 -19.50
N LEU A 118 8.03 -30.18 -20.64
CA LEU A 118 7.69 -30.90 -21.88
C LEU A 118 8.85 -31.75 -22.37
N LEU A 119 10.09 -31.23 -22.30
CA LEU A 119 11.29 -31.99 -22.66
C LEU A 119 11.50 -33.18 -21.72
N ALA A 120 11.38 -32.99 -20.41
CA ALA A 120 11.51 -34.06 -19.43
C ALA A 120 10.43 -35.14 -19.61
N SER A 121 9.21 -34.74 -19.95
CA SER A 121 8.09 -35.66 -20.19
C SER A 121 8.27 -36.43 -21.51
N ALA A 122 8.73 -35.76 -22.58
CA ALA A 122 9.04 -36.39 -23.85
C ALA A 122 10.18 -37.41 -23.73
N LEU A 123 11.22 -37.09 -22.95
CA LEU A 123 12.33 -38.01 -22.66
C LEU A 123 11.90 -39.23 -21.82
N ALA A 124 10.90 -39.09 -20.96
CA ALA A 124 10.35 -40.21 -20.21
C ALA A 124 9.50 -41.12 -21.11
N ILE A 125 8.66 -40.52 -21.96
CA ILE A 125 7.81 -41.24 -22.93
C ILE A 125 8.66 -42.02 -23.94
N SER A 126 9.76 -41.45 -24.44
CA SER A 126 10.61 -42.12 -25.44
C SER A 126 11.29 -43.39 -24.94
N ARG A 127 11.42 -43.55 -23.61
CA ARG A 127 12.01 -44.74 -22.98
C ARG A 127 11.01 -45.86 -22.74
N ARG A 128 9.70 -45.58 -22.72
CA ARG A 128 8.66 -46.56 -22.36
C ARG A 128 7.43 -46.40 -23.28
N CYS A 129 7.18 -47.37 -24.15
CA CYS A 129 6.04 -47.37 -25.09
C CYS A 129 4.70 -47.88 -24.50
N ASN A 130 4.53 -47.87 -23.17
CA ASN A 130 3.29 -48.35 -22.56
C ASN A 130 2.20 -47.25 -22.59
N PRO A 131 1.02 -47.48 -23.18
CA PRO A 131 -0.02 -46.45 -23.32
C PRO A 131 -0.51 -45.89 -21.98
N PHE A 132 -0.57 -46.72 -20.92
CA PHE A 132 -0.95 -46.27 -19.59
C PHE A 132 0.11 -45.34 -18.98
N PHE A 133 1.39 -45.61 -19.24
CA PHE A 133 2.50 -44.76 -18.80
C PHE A 133 2.46 -43.40 -19.51
N VAL A 134 2.22 -43.39 -20.82
CA VAL A 134 2.10 -42.16 -21.62
C VAL A 134 0.93 -41.30 -21.13
N PHE A 135 -0.24 -41.92 -20.90
CA PHE A 135 -1.40 -41.19 -20.39
C PHE A 135 -1.13 -40.55 -19.03
N ARG A 136 -0.54 -41.33 -18.09
CA ARG A 136 -0.16 -40.83 -16.77
C ARG A 136 0.79 -39.64 -16.87
N GLU A 137 1.83 -39.74 -17.69
CA GLU A 137 2.83 -38.69 -17.84
C GLU A 137 2.23 -37.39 -18.43
N ILE A 138 1.34 -37.51 -19.42
CA ILE A 138 0.59 -36.38 -19.96
C ILE A 138 -0.26 -35.72 -18.86
N CYS A 139 -1.02 -36.49 -18.09
CA CYS A 139 -1.82 -35.94 -16.99
C CYS A 139 -0.97 -35.19 -15.96
N VAL A 140 0.18 -35.75 -15.57
CA VAL A 140 1.11 -35.09 -14.66
C VAL A 140 1.62 -33.79 -15.26
N ALA A 141 2.13 -33.81 -16.49
CA ALA A 141 2.64 -32.60 -17.16
C ALA A 141 1.57 -31.51 -17.27
N THR A 142 0.35 -31.86 -17.70
CA THR A 142 -0.78 -30.91 -17.80
C THR A 142 -1.15 -30.33 -16.44
N SER A 143 -1.19 -31.16 -15.39
CA SER A 143 -1.52 -30.70 -14.03
C SER A 143 -0.48 -29.72 -13.47
N LEU A 144 0.82 -29.94 -13.75
CA LEU A 144 1.89 -29.05 -13.33
C LEU A 144 1.83 -27.70 -14.03
N ILE A 145 1.57 -27.70 -15.35
CA ILE A 145 1.41 -26.47 -16.13
C ILE A 145 0.19 -25.69 -15.60
N ALA A 146 -0.95 -26.35 -15.43
CA ALA A 146 -2.17 -25.71 -14.93
C ALA A 146 -1.99 -25.11 -13.53
N LEU A 147 -1.35 -25.84 -12.61
CA LEU A 147 -1.05 -25.35 -11.26
C LEU A 147 -0.08 -24.16 -11.31
N SER A 148 0.97 -24.22 -12.14
CA SER A 148 1.93 -23.13 -12.30
C SER A 148 1.25 -21.87 -12.84
N SER A 149 0.40 -21.99 -13.87
CA SER A 149 -0.39 -20.87 -14.41
C SER A 149 -1.38 -20.28 -13.40
N PHE A 150 -2.03 -21.14 -12.60
CA PHE A 150 -2.91 -20.69 -11.54
C PHE A 150 -2.15 -19.89 -10.47
N LEU A 151 -1.01 -20.42 -10.01
CA LEU A 151 -0.15 -19.72 -9.03
C LEU A 151 0.38 -18.40 -9.58
N GLU A 152 0.81 -18.35 -10.84
CA GLU A 152 1.25 -17.10 -11.48
C GLU A 152 0.13 -16.07 -11.54
N THR A 153 -1.09 -16.49 -11.89
CA THR A 153 -2.26 -15.60 -11.93
C THR A 153 -2.60 -15.07 -10.53
N CYS A 154 -2.62 -15.95 -9.52
CA CYS A 154 -2.85 -15.56 -8.14
C CYS A 154 -1.79 -14.58 -7.64
N ILE A 155 -0.51 -14.88 -7.83
CA ILE A 155 0.60 -14.02 -7.39
C ILE A 155 0.56 -12.69 -8.14
N SER A 156 0.33 -12.69 -9.45
CA SER A 156 0.29 -11.46 -10.25
C SER A 156 -0.87 -10.55 -9.83
N SER A 157 -2.08 -11.11 -9.69
CA SER A 157 -3.24 -10.35 -9.20
C SER A 157 -3.03 -9.79 -7.80
N GLN A 158 -2.30 -10.53 -6.96
CA GLN A 158 -1.98 -10.07 -5.62
C GLN A 158 -0.93 -8.96 -5.63
N ILE A 159 0.13 -9.09 -6.45
CA ILE A 159 1.14 -8.04 -6.61
C ILE A 159 0.50 -6.77 -7.13
N GLU A 160 -0.39 -6.88 -8.14
CA GLU A 160 -1.12 -5.74 -8.69
C GLU A 160 -1.96 -5.05 -7.60
N ALA A 161 -2.77 -5.80 -6.85
CA ALA A 161 -3.55 -5.25 -5.74
C ALA A 161 -2.67 -4.62 -4.63
N HIS A 162 -1.50 -5.22 -4.34
CA HIS A 162 -0.57 -4.66 -3.37
C HIS A 162 0.13 -3.41 -3.89
N PHE A 163 0.50 -3.38 -5.17
CA PHE A 163 1.18 -2.26 -5.79
C PHE A 163 0.24 -1.06 -5.88
N GLU A 164 -1.01 -1.27 -6.33
CA GLU A 164 -2.03 -0.22 -6.36
C GLU A 164 -2.28 0.37 -4.96
N SER A 165 -2.42 -0.47 -3.94
CA SER A 165 -2.65 0.00 -2.57
C SER A 165 -1.43 0.70 -1.95
N ALA A 166 -0.21 0.23 -2.24
CA ALA A 166 1.03 0.79 -1.70
C ALA A 166 1.42 2.10 -2.41
N GLU A 167 1.26 2.16 -3.73
CA GLU A 167 1.51 3.35 -4.54
C GLU A 167 0.56 4.47 -4.13
N ALA A 168 -0.73 4.15 -4.01
CA ALA A 168 -1.73 5.10 -3.52
C ALA A 168 -1.45 5.62 -2.11
N GLY A 169 -1.08 4.72 -1.19
CA GLY A 169 -0.72 5.10 0.17
C GLY A 169 0.52 6.00 0.21
N SER A 170 1.52 5.71 -0.62
CA SER A 170 2.73 6.52 -0.77
C SER A 170 2.40 7.91 -1.35
N MET A 171 1.60 7.96 -2.41
CA MET A 171 1.17 9.20 -3.05
C MET A 171 0.38 10.09 -2.08
N LEU A 172 -0.58 9.52 -1.35
CA LEU A 172 -1.35 10.25 -0.33
C LEU A 172 -0.44 10.74 0.80
N THR A 173 0.55 9.94 1.20
CA THR A 173 1.52 10.35 2.22
C THR A 173 2.39 11.51 1.75
N ALA A 174 2.86 11.47 0.50
CA ALA A 174 3.62 12.56 -0.11
C ALA A 174 2.75 13.83 -0.22
N PHE A 175 1.50 13.70 -0.67
CA PHE A 175 0.56 14.81 -0.76
C PHE A 175 0.29 15.44 0.62
N ARG A 176 0.06 14.65 1.66
CA ARG A 176 -0.12 15.15 3.03
C ARG A 176 1.15 15.85 3.55
N ARG A 177 2.34 15.36 3.23
CA ARG A 177 3.59 16.06 3.56
C ARG A 177 3.67 17.43 2.87
N LEU A 178 3.25 17.52 1.61
CA LEU A 178 3.18 18.81 0.90
C LEU A 178 2.14 19.74 1.53
N LEU A 179 0.94 19.23 1.84
CA LEU A 179 -0.12 20.02 2.50
C LEU A 179 0.32 20.56 3.84
N ARG A 180 1.07 19.80 4.66
CA ARG A 180 1.61 20.30 5.93
C ARG A 180 2.60 21.45 5.77
N GLY A 181 3.17 21.64 4.58
CA GLY A 181 4.02 22.79 4.28
C GLY A 181 3.24 24.05 3.89
N VAL A 182 1.96 23.90 3.50
CA VAL A 182 1.14 24.97 2.90
C VAL A 182 -0.09 25.31 3.76
N CYS A 183 -0.59 24.35 4.52
CA CYS A 183 -1.80 24.41 5.33
C CYS A 183 -1.48 24.13 6.80
N ASP A 184 -2.25 24.75 7.70
CA ASP A 184 -2.08 24.63 9.15
C ASP A 184 -2.64 23.30 9.69
N GLY A 185 -3.55 22.67 8.96
CA GLY A 185 -4.12 21.37 9.33
C GLY A 185 -4.68 20.58 8.15
N GLU A 186 -4.90 19.30 8.39
CA GLU A 186 -5.50 18.36 7.45
C GLU A 186 -6.39 17.36 8.20
N VAL A 187 -7.49 16.96 7.57
CA VAL A 187 -8.46 16.00 8.12
C VAL A 187 -8.87 15.03 7.02
N LEU A 188 -8.76 13.74 7.30
CA LEU A 188 -9.29 12.71 6.42
C LEU A 188 -10.71 12.35 6.90
N LEU A 189 -11.66 12.35 5.98
CA LEU A 189 -13.06 12.01 6.22
C LEU A 189 -13.45 10.78 5.41
N ASP A 190 -14.37 9.99 5.95
CA ASP A 190 -15.02 8.90 5.21
C ASP A 190 -16.24 9.39 4.40
N SER A 191 -16.94 8.45 3.77
CA SER A 191 -18.14 8.70 2.97
C SER A 191 -19.31 9.29 3.78
N GLN A 192 -19.28 9.17 5.11
CA GLN A 192 -20.27 9.73 6.03
C GLN A 192 -19.78 11.05 6.67
N MET A 193 -18.71 11.64 6.14
CA MET A 193 -18.08 12.85 6.68
C MET A 193 -17.57 12.71 8.12
N ARG A 194 -17.25 11.49 8.55
CA ARG A 194 -16.66 11.23 9.86
C ARG A 194 -15.15 11.25 9.79
N ILE A 195 -14.53 11.76 10.84
CA ILE A 195 -13.08 11.92 10.94
C ILE A 195 -12.39 10.56 11.07
N GLN A 196 -11.47 10.29 10.16
CA GLN A 196 -10.63 9.11 10.12
C GLN A 196 -9.24 9.41 10.70
N GLY A 197 -8.81 8.61 11.67
CA GLY A 197 -7.58 8.84 12.45
C GLY A 197 -7.68 9.96 13.50
N GLU A 198 -6.54 10.33 14.09
CA GLU A 198 -6.41 11.38 15.10
C GLU A 198 -5.75 12.64 14.48
N PRO A 199 -6.55 13.66 14.07
CA PRO A 199 -6.01 14.87 13.46
C PRO A 199 -5.47 15.84 14.52
N GLN A 200 -4.20 15.66 14.91
CA GLN A 200 -3.57 16.48 15.96
C GLN A 200 -3.62 17.99 15.67
N CYS A 201 -3.44 18.40 14.41
CA CYS A 201 -3.52 19.82 14.02
C CYS A 201 -4.92 20.39 14.27
N LEU A 202 -5.99 19.67 13.88
CA LEU A 202 -7.36 20.10 14.13
C LEU A 202 -7.66 20.19 15.63
N LYS A 203 -7.18 19.23 16.44
CA LYS A 203 -7.32 19.28 17.90
C LYS A 203 -6.68 20.51 18.50
N HIS A 204 -5.46 20.85 18.05
CA HIS A 204 -4.73 22.01 18.52
C HIS A 204 -5.45 23.31 18.11
N MET A 205 -5.80 23.43 16.83
CA MET A 205 -6.53 24.57 16.27
C MET A 205 -7.84 24.85 17.02
N LEU A 206 -8.59 23.79 17.36
CA LEU A 206 -9.89 23.91 18.05
C LEU A 206 -9.80 23.85 19.58
N MET A 207 -8.59 23.74 20.15
CA MET A 207 -8.35 23.55 21.58
C MET A 207 -9.13 22.36 22.18
N ILE A 208 -9.30 21.28 21.42
CA ILE A 208 -10.05 20.09 21.85
C ILE A 208 -9.10 19.01 22.37
N SER A 209 -9.26 18.60 23.63
CA SER A 209 -8.49 17.50 24.24
C SER A 209 -9.03 16.10 23.89
N THR A 210 -10.34 15.99 23.63
CA THR A 210 -11.00 14.69 23.37
C THR A 210 -10.63 14.09 22.01
N ALA A 211 -10.63 12.76 21.90
CA ALA A 211 -10.48 12.06 20.62
C ALA A 211 -11.51 12.57 19.59
N LEU A 212 -11.06 12.75 18.35
CA LEU A 212 -11.91 13.22 17.24
C LEU A 212 -12.30 12.10 16.28
N HIS A 213 -11.61 10.95 16.34
CA HIS A 213 -11.89 9.81 15.48
C HIS A 213 -13.36 9.36 15.56
N GLY A 214 -13.98 9.15 14.40
CA GLY A 214 -15.37 8.69 14.26
C GLY A 214 -16.43 9.75 14.48
N LYS A 215 -16.07 10.98 14.88
CA LYS A 215 -17.01 12.10 15.00
C LYS A 215 -17.29 12.71 13.63
N SER A 216 -18.53 13.17 13.40
CA SER A 216 -18.87 13.94 12.20
C SER A 216 -18.13 15.27 12.20
N PHE A 217 -17.52 15.61 11.06
CA PHE A 217 -16.82 16.89 10.88
C PHE A 217 -17.80 18.08 10.90
N GLU A 218 -19.04 17.88 10.46
CA GLU A 218 -20.08 18.91 10.44
C GLU A 218 -20.42 19.44 11.84
N ASN A 219 -20.16 18.66 12.90
CA ASN A 219 -20.37 19.11 14.28
C ASN A 219 -19.44 20.26 14.69
N PHE A 220 -18.37 20.49 13.94
CA PHE A 220 -17.44 21.61 14.15
C PHE A 220 -17.81 22.83 13.29
N LEU A 221 -18.85 22.75 12.46
CA LEU A 221 -19.32 23.84 11.60
C LEU A 221 -20.57 24.50 12.19
N GLY A 222 -20.76 25.80 11.92
CA GLY A 222 -22.06 26.43 12.12
C GLY A 222 -23.09 25.96 11.08
N GLU A 223 -24.38 26.20 11.35
CA GLU A 223 -25.47 25.71 10.49
C GLU A 223 -25.40 26.25 9.06
N ASP A 224 -24.99 27.51 8.89
CA ASP A 224 -24.84 28.14 7.57
C ASP A 224 -23.64 27.53 6.82
N GLU A 225 -22.54 27.25 7.52
CA GLU A 225 -21.33 26.68 6.94
C GLU A 225 -21.49 25.20 6.56
N LYS A 226 -22.34 24.43 7.27
CA LYS A 226 -22.65 23.03 6.91
C LYS A 226 -23.16 22.93 5.47
N ARG A 227 -24.05 23.85 5.06
CA ARG A 227 -24.59 23.88 3.70
C ARG A 227 -23.50 24.14 2.65
N ASN A 228 -22.62 25.10 2.93
CA ASN A 228 -21.51 25.44 2.04
C ASN A 228 -20.49 24.29 1.94
N PHE A 229 -20.22 23.61 3.06
CA PHE A 229 -19.38 22.43 3.11
C PHE A 229 -19.98 21.27 2.30
N ALA A 230 -21.28 20.98 2.46
CA ALA A 230 -21.95 19.96 1.65
C ALA A 230 -21.90 20.28 0.15
N GLN A 231 -22.03 21.56 -0.24
CA GLN A 231 -21.88 21.99 -1.62
C GLN A 231 -20.44 21.82 -2.14
N LEU A 232 -19.44 22.13 -1.32
CA LEU A 232 -18.02 21.90 -1.62
C LEU A 232 -17.78 20.42 -1.95
N ILE A 233 -18.21 19.50 -1.08
CA ILE A 233 -18.06 18.06 -1.27
C ILE A 233 -18.86 17.52 -2.46
N ALA A 234 -20.07 18.05 -2.70
CA ALA A 234 -20.88 17.62 -3.85
C ALA A 234 -20.25 18.06 -5.18
N SER A 235 -19.60 19.22 -5.22
CA SER A 235 -19.01 19.78 -6.44
C SER A 235 -17.76 19.05 -6.91
N SER A 236 -17.03 18.39 -6.02
CA SER A 236 -15.78 17.70 -6.34
C SER A 236 -15.98 16.35 -7.03
N GLY A 237 -17.20 15.78 -6.99
CA GLY A 237 -17.49 14.45 -7.53
C GLY A 237 -17.75 14.42 -9.04
N ASP A 238 -17.77 15.58 -9.69
CA ASP A 238 -18.04 15.71 -11.11
C ASP A 238 -16.72 15.69 -11.92
N GLU A 239 -16.20 14.48 -12.15
CA GLU A 239 -14.95 14.24 -12.89
C GLU A 239 -14.98 14.74 -14.35
N SER A 240 -16.16 15.17 -14.84
CA SER A 240 -16.33 15.69 -16.19
C SER A 240 -15.78 17.10 -16.40
N LYS A 241 -15.41 17.81 -15.32
CA LYS A 241 -14.87 19.16 -15.39
C LYS A 241 -13.35 19.13 -15.46
N GLU A 242 -12.82 19.37 -16.66
CA GLU A 242 -11.41 19.65 -16.90
C GLU A 242 -10.86 20.63 -15.86
N ALA A 243 -9.91 20.15 -15.05
CA ALA A 243 -8.97 20.89 -14.20
C ALA A 243 -9.43 22.28 -13.69
N SER A 244 -10.63 22.38 -13.11
CA SER A 244 -11.02 23.61 -12.42
C SER A 244 -10.17 23.77 -11.16
N LEU A 245 -9.75 25.01 -10.87
CA LEU A 245 -9.01 25.35 -9.65
C LEU A 245 -9.68 24.72 -8.41
N PRO A 246 -8.90 24.22 -7.44
CA PRO A 246 -9.45 23.57 -6.26
C PRO A 246 -10.40 24.52 -5.54
N LEU A 247 -11.65 24.08 -5.35
CA LEU A 247 -12.68 24.90 -4.73
C LEU A 247 -12.29 25.17 -3.27
N CYS A 248 -12.27 26.45 -2.92
CA CYS A 248 -11.99 26.94 -1.58
C CYS A 248 -13.27 27.50 -0.96
N VAL A 249 -13.60 27.07 0.25
CA VAL A 249 -14.70 27.64 1.04
C VAL A 249 -14.16 28.17 2.35
N ARG A 250 -14.45 29.44 2.63
CA ARG A 250 -14.18 30.03 3.93
C ARG A 250 -15.28 29.62 4.91
N ALA A 251 -14.89 29.12 6.07
CA ALA A 251 -15.80 28.67 7.11
C ALA A 251 -15.28 29.03 8.50
N CYS A 252 -16.17 29.02 9.49
CA CYS A 252 -15.83 29.21 10.89
C CYS A 252 -16.00 27.89 11.64
N LEU A 253 -14.89 27.34 12.11
CA LEU A 253 -14.87 26.14 12.93
C LEU A 253 -15.14 26.50 14.40
N ARG A 254 -15.92 25.67 15.08
CA ARG A 254 -16.24 25.77 16.50
C ARG A 254 -15.45 24.74 17.30
N GLY A 255 -14.60 25.24 18.19
CA GLY A 255 -13.79 24.44 19.09
C GLY A 255 -14.39 24.27 20.48
N ALA A 256 -13.54 23.92 21.44
CA ALA A 256 -13.91 23.93 22.85
C ALA A 256 -14.17 25.37 23.34
N ASN A 257 -15.01 25.53 24.36
CA ASN A 257 -15.31 26.84 24.98
C ASN A 257 -15.84 27.91 24.02
N ASP A 258 -16.58 27.51 22.97
CA ASP A 258 -17.07 28.40 21.89
C ASP A 258 -15.96 29.19 21.18
N VAL A 259 -14.71 28.69 21.21
CA VAL A 259 -13.62 29.24 20.40
C VAL A 259 -13.98 29.08 18.93
N LYS A 260 -13.88 30.18 18.19
CA LYS A 260 -14.21 30.23 16.77
C LYS A 260 -12.93 30.49 15.97
N VAL A 261 -12.61 29.58 15.06
CA VAL A 261 -11.44 29.69 14.19
C VAL A 261 -11.90 29.83 12.75
N ARG A 262 -11.54 30.93 12.11
CA ARG A 262 -11.83 31.10 10.68
C ARG A 262 -10.77 30.36 9.87
N VAL A 263 -11.23 29.54 8.94
CA VAL A 263 -10.36 28.74 8.08
C VAL A 263 -10.83 28.81 6.63
N ASP A 264 -9.87 28.78 5.73
CA ASP A 264 -10.08 28.47 4.32
C ASP A 264 -9.96 26.95 4.16
N MET A 265 -11.03 26.32 3.67
CA MET A 265 -11.13 24.88 3.48
C MET A 265 -10.92 24.52 2.02
N PHE A 266 -9.98 23.61 1.78
CA PHE A 266 -9.73 23.01 0.48
C PHE A 266 -10.13 21.54 0.53
N HIS A 267 -10.81 21.06 -0.50
CA HIS A 267 -11.27 19.68 -0.58
C HIS A 267 -10.66 18.96 -1.77
N VAL A 268 -10.23 17.72 -1.53
CA VAL A 268 -9.84 16.76 -2.56
C VAL A 268 -10.51 15.42 -2.27
N GLN A 269 -11.17 14.85 -3.27
CA GLN A 269 -11.65 13.48 -3.18
C GLN A 269 -10.46 12.54 -3.36
N VAL A 270 -10.24 11.63 -2.42
CA VAL A 270 -9.19 10.61 -2.53
C VAL A 270 -9.76 9.46 -3.36
N PRO A 271 -9.15 9.12 -4.51
CA PRO A 271 -9.61 8.00 -5.33
C PRO A 271 -9.67 6.70 -4.54
N GLN A 272 -10.57 5.80 -4.96
CA GLN A 272 -10.79 4.51 -4.30
C GLN A 272 -9.58 3.59 -4.47
N TYR A 273 -8.59 3.73 -3.60
CA TYR A 273 -7.37 2.92 -3.67
C TYR A 273 -7.37 1.69 -2.74
N TRP A 274 -8.38 1.54 -1.88
CA TRP A 274 -8.42 0.49 -0.85
C TRP A 274 -9.41 -0.65 -1.13
N GLY A 275 -9.96 -0.73 -2.34
CA GLY A 275 -10.89 -1.81 -2.73
C GLY A 275 -12.19 -1.89 -1.91
N ALA A 276 -12.38 -1.00 -0.93
CA ALA A 276 -13.49 -1.03 0.02
C ALA A 276 -14.77 -0.36 -0.51
N GLY A 277 -14.79 0.13 -1.76
CA GLY A 277 -15.95 0.83 -2.34
C GLY A 277 -16.29 2.18 -1.67
N ASP A 278 -15.69 2.50 -0.53
CA ASP A 278 -15.92 3.75 0.17
C ASP A 278 -15.05 4.88 -0.40
N ARG A 279 -15.66 6.06 -0.55
CA ARG A 279 -14.99 7.29 -0.95
C ARG A 279 -14.44 7.97 0.29
N TYR A 280 -13.20 8.45 0.21
CA TYR A 280 -12.58 9.26 1.25
C TYR A 280 -12.42 10.70 0.77
N HIS A 281 -12.52 11.63 1.71
CA HIS A 281 -12.42 13.06 1.45
C HIS A 281 -11.28 13.63 2.28
N LEU A 282 -10.28 14.22 1.63
CA LEU A 282 -9.21 14.92 2.32
C LEU A 282 -9.54 16.41 2.33
N VAL A 283 -9.64 16.97 3.54
CA VAL A 283 -9.89 18.39 3.75
C VAL A 283 -8.64 19.03 4.33
N ALA A 284 -8.07 19.99 3.61
CA ALA A 284 -6.97 20.81 4.08
C ALA A 284 -7.51 22.12 4.65
N LEU A 285 -6.94 22.56 5.77
CA LEU A 285 -7.39 23.72 6.54
C LEU A 285 -6.25 24.72 6.63
N ARG A 286 -6.52 25.95 6.20
CA ARG A 286 -5.61 27.08 6.38
C ARG A 286 -6.28 28.11 7.29
N GLU A 287 -5.63 28.48 8.37
CA GLU A 287 -6.13 29.49 9.30
C GLU A 287 -6.09 30.89 8.65
N ASP A 288 -7.18 31.63 8.79
CA ASP A 288 -7.29 32.99 8.25
C ASP A 288 -6.59 34.00 9.17
N SER A 289 -5.36 34.36 8.80
CA SER A 289 -4.50 35.28 9.57
C SER A 289 -5.09 36.69 9.73
N GLU A 290 -6.08 37.09 8.92
CA GLU A 290 -6.64 38.44 8.95
C GLU A 290 -7.54 38.68 10.18
N THR A 291 -7.96 37.63 10.88
CA THR A 291 -8.92 37.74 11.99
C THR A 291 -8.32 38.00 13.36
N GLN A 292 -6.99 38.03 13.49
CA GLN A 292 -6.35 38.46 14.74
C GLN A 292 -6.31 39.98 14.91
N VAL A 293 -7.38 40.69 14.53
CA VAL A 293 -7.60 42.02 15.12
C VAL A 293 -8.22 41.71 16.47
N PRO A 294 -7.49 41.86 17.60
CA PRO A 294 -8.10 41.70 18.90
C PRO A 294 -9.29 42.65 18.91
N ASP A 295 -10.50 42.15 19.17
CA ASP A 295 -11.68 42.98 19.38
C ASP A 295 -11.21 44.14 20.23
N ALA A 296 -11.10 45.31 19.60
CA ALA A 296 -10.41 46.43 20.19
C ALA A 296 -11.11 46.65 21.51
N ILE A 297 -10.42 46.33 22.62
CA ILE A 297 -10.95 46.48 23.98
C ILE A 297 -11.65 47.82 23.93
N PRO A 298 -12.99 47.89 24.14
CA PRO A 298 -13.74 49.12 24.01
C PRO A 298 -12.99 50.14 24.84
N THR A 299 -12.20 50.95 24.15
CA THR A 299 -11.39 51.94 24.82
C THR A 299 -12.45 52.97 25.06
N GLU A 300 -13.12 52.85 26.20
CA GLU A 300 -13.79 53.96 26.85
C GLU A 300 -12.70 55.02 26.96
N LEU A 301 -12.57 55.81 25.89
CA LEU A 301 -11.75 56.99 25.86
C LEU A 301 -12.24 57.80 27.05
N PRO A 302 -11.43 58.00 28.11
CA PRO A 302 -11.80 58.94 29.14
C PRO A 302 -12.06 60.26 28.43
N ASP A 303 -13.29 60.75 28.57
CA ASP A 303 -13.75 62.01 28.01
C ASP A 303 -12.91 63.15 28.62
N PHE A 304 -11.76 63.40 28.00
CA PHE A 304 -11.01 64.63 28.24
C PHE A 304 -11.77 65.74 27.53
N SER A 305 -12.82 66.21 28.21
CA SER A 305 -13.46 67.50 28.01
C SER A 305 -12.40 68.60 28.03
N ARG A 306 -11.79 68.79 26.86
CA ARG A 306 -10.72 69.74 26.57
C ARG A 306 -11.34 71.12 26.56
N LYS A 307 -11.16 71.87 27.66
CA LYS A 307 -11.36 73.31 27.71
C LYS A 307 -10.67 73.96 26.50
N ARG A 308 -11.48 74.56 25.62
CA ARG A 308 -11.04 75.44 24.53
C ARG A 308 -10.28 76.63 25.12
N GLY A 309 -9.02 76.78 24.76
CA GLY A 309 -8.28 78.03 24.81
C GLY A 309 -8.03 78.52 23.37
N PRO A 310 -8.24 79.82 23.06
CA PRO A 310 -7.99 80.35 21.72
C PRO A 310 -6.60 81.01 21.65
N SER A 311 -5.71 80.48 20.82
CA SER A 311 -4.62 81.19 20.10
C SER A 311 -3.73 80.09 19.49
N SER A 312 -3.02 80.23 18.38
CA SER A 312 -2.75 81.33 17.46
C SER A 312 -2.09 80.68 16.25
N ARG A 313 -2.33 81.25 15.06
CA ARG A 313 -1.62 80.99 13.80
C ARG A 313 -0.10 80.85 14.01
N SER A 314 0.51 79.84 13.39
CA SER A 314 1.78 80.05 12.70
C SER A 314 1.96 79.06 11.54
N HIS A 315 2.45 79.63 10.44
CA HIS A 315 2.91 78.98 9.23
C HIS A 315 4.03 77.97 9.49
N GLY A 316 4.09 76.92 8.67
CA GLY A 316 5.25 76.04 8.59
C GLY A 316 5.09 75.00 7.49
N SER A 317 5.46 75.39 6.28
CA SER A 317 5.68 74.50 5.13
C SER A 317 6.91 73.63 5.35
N ASN A 318 6.87 72.36 4.93
CA ASN A 318 7.85 71.69 4.04
C ASN A 318 7.91 70.18 4.29
N HIS A 319 8.03 69.45 3.17
CA HIS A 319 8.71 68.16 2.96
C HIS A 319 8.50 67.02 3.99
N SER A 320 8.09 65.83 3.59
CA SER A 320 8.78 64.98 2.61
C SER A 320 7.84 63.91 2.05
N GLN A 321 7.91 63.71 0.74
CA GLN A 321 7.45 62.50 0.08
C GLN A 321 8.38 61.34 0.52
N ALA A 322 7.83 60.33 1.18
CA ALA A 322 8.43 59.02 1.31
C ALA A 322 7.53 58.05 0.55
N SER A 323 8.00 57.65 -0.62
CA SER A 323 7.41 56.62 -1.47
C SER A 323 7.48 55.28 -0.72
N ALA A 324 6.38 54.89 -0.09
CA ALA A 324 6.21 53.53 0.40
C ALA A 324 5.99 52.62 -0.81
N SER A 325 7.01 51.83 -1.14
CA SER A 325 6.91 50.71 -2.05
C SER A 325 5.90 49.70 -1.50
N SER A 326 4.72 49.67 -2.11
CA SER A 326 3.74 48.61 -1.95
C SER A 326 4.36 47.29 -2.42
N GLY A 327 4.75 46.44 -1.48
CA GLY A 327 5.04 45.04 -1.73
C GLY A 327 3.75 44.35 -2.16
N GLY A 328 3.52 44.31 -3.48
CA GLY A 328 2.44 43.54 -4.08
C GLY A 328 2.64 42.06 -3.77
N LEU A 329 1.66 41.48 -3.09
CA LEU A 329 1.47 40.03 -3.03
C LEU A 329 1.41 39.48 -4.47
N PRO A 330 2.10 38.37 -4.78
CA PRO A 330 1.98 37.74 -6.08
C PRO A 330 0.55 37.23 -6.27
N SER A 331 -0.12 37.73 -7.32
CA SER A 331 -1.41 37.20 -7.79
C SER A 331 -1.30 35.68 -8.00
N GLY A 332 -2.34 34.95 -7.60
CA GLY A 332 -2.45 33.49 -7.61
C GLY A 332 -2.30 32.81 -8.97
N ASP A 333 -2.18 33.56 -10.07
CA ASP A 333 -1.99 33.04 -11.42
C ASP A 333 -0.57 32.49 -11.67
N GLN A 334 0.44 32.87 -10.87
CA GLN A 334 1.80 32.34 -11.03
C GLN A 334 2.03 30.98 -10.35
N LEU A 335 1.17 30.56 -9.41
CA LEU A 335 1.30 29.25 -8.75
C LEU A 335 0.71 28.10 -9.59
N ALA A 336 -0.27 28.39 -10.45
CA ALA A 336 -0.87 27.42 -11.36
C ALA A 336 0.11 26.98 -12.47
N GLY A 337 1.03 27.86 -12.90
CA GLY A 337 2.04 27.54 -13.90
C GLY A 337 3.07 26.50 -13.42
N LEU A 338 3.46 26.54 -12.14
CA LEU A 338 4.47 25.61 -11.60
C LEU A 338 3.93 24.20 -11.31
N LEU A 339 2.61 24.03 -11.21
CA LEU A 339 2.00 22.71 -11.06
C LEU A 339 1.54 22.10 -12.39
N SER A 340 1.35 22.91 -13.44
CA SER A 340 0.85 22.43 -14.74
C SER A 340 1.95 21.98 -15.72
N GLU A 341 3.22 22.35 -15.53
CA GLU A 341 4.35 21.88 -16.37
C GLU A 341 4.99 20.56 -15.90
N GLY A 342 4.47 19.92 -14.83
CA GLY A 342 5.05 18.71 -14.24
C GLY A 342 4.45 17.36 -14.66
N LEU A 343 3.36 17.32 -15.44
CA LEU A 343 2.65 16.10 -15.82
C LEU A 343 2.91 15.66 -17.27
N GLY A 344 4.11 15.93 -17.78
CA GLY A 344 4.65 15.16 -18.89
C GLY A 344 4.95 13.73 -18.43
N HIS A 345 4.37 12.73 -19.10
CA HIS A 345 4.70 11.31 -18.94
C HIS A 345 6.20 11.11 -18.66
N PRO A 346 6.61 10.61 -17.47
CA PRO A 346 7.98 10.21 -17.28
C PRO A 346 8.20 8.90 -18.07
N ALA A 347 8.99 8.99 -19.12
CA ALA A 347 9.72 7.84 -19.61
C ALA A 347 10.47 7.23 -18.43
N ALA A 348 10.26 5.93 -18.19
CA ALA A 348 10.82 5.18 -17.07
C ALA A 348 12.34 5.47 -16.92
N PRO A 349 12.79 6.06 -15.80
CA PRO A 349 14.21 6.24 -15.57
C PRO A 349 14.82 4.89 -15.16
N ALA A 350 15.89 4.51 -15.85
CA ALA A 350 16.73 3.39 -15.48
C ALA A 350 17.24 3.57 -14.04
N LEU A 351 16.82 2.67 -13.15
CA LEU A 351 17.28 2.61 -11.77
C LEU A 351 18.79 2.37 -11.73
N ARG A 352 19.53 3.40 -11.35
CA ARG A 352 20.94 3.31 -10.95
C ARG A 352 20.96 3.12 -9.44
N GLU A 353 21.46 1.97 -8.99
CA GLU A 353 21.59 1.64 -7.57
C GLU A 353 22.46 2.67 -6.84
N VAL A 354 21.95 3.18 -5.72
CA VAL A 354 22.73 3.95 -4.74
C VAL A 354 22.86 3.07 -3.49
N PRO A 355 24.08 2.85 -2.97
CA PRO A 355 24.30 1.99 -1.82
C PRO A 355 23.93 2.72 -0.53
N TRP A 356 23.09 2.09 0.29
CA TRP A 356 22.89 2.47 1.68
C TRP A 356 24.06 1.91 2.50
N GLY A 357 24.95 2.79 2.94
CA GLY A 357 25.95 2.50 3.97
C GLY A 357 25.31 2.61 5.35
N LEU A 358 25.56 1.58 6.17
CA LEU A 358 25.28 1.50 7.60
C LEU A 358 26.02 2.57 8.42
#